data_AF-A0A9D2JWI7-F1
#
_entry.id   AF-A0A9D2JWI7-F1
#
_cell.length_a   1.000
_cell.length_b   1.000
_cell.length_c   1.000
_cell.angle_alpha   90.00
_cell.angle_beta   90.00
_cell.angle_gamma   90.00
#
_symmetry.space_group_name_H-M   'P 1'
#
loop_
_entity.id
_entity.type
_entity.pdbx_description
1 polymer ?
#
loop_
_entity_poly.entity_id
_entity_poly.type
_entity_poly.pdbx_seq_one_letter_code
_entity_poly.pdbx_strand_id
1 'polypeptide(L)'
;MGTIFYKNISPSAPRGIYMIAPNQNLDYGDFVVVKLPVDVPILNVQKGYPMIKKVQGLPGDVYRVGEDAVEIHGRKYKIYHMNGLPQNNKIGEHIVLKDEILFLNDPDISFDSRYLGTISLKDVEKKVILIFSFE
;
A
#
# COMPACT_ATOMS: atom_id res chain seq x y z
N MET A 1 -12.22 16.28 16.85
CA MET A 1 -11.43 15.11 17.32
C MET A 1 -11.18 14.23 16.11
N GLY A 2 -9.91 13.94 15.81
CA GLY A 2 -9.55 13.08 14.67
C GLY A 2 -9.77 11.59 14.97
N THR A 3 -9.85 10.77 13.93
CA THR A 3 -9.91 9.31 14.02
C THR A 3 -8.66 8.79 14.72
N ILE A 4 -8.81 8.02 15.80
CA ILE A 4 -7.68 7.41 16.54
C ILE A 4 -7.48 5.94 16.14
N PHE A 5 -8.58 5.27 15.84
CA PHE A 5 -8.61 3.85 15.51
C PHE A 5 -9.14 3.62 14.11
N TYR A 6 -8.54 2.67 13.41
CA TYR A 6 -8.95 2.21 12.08
C TYR A 6 -9.28 0.73 12.16
N LYS A 7 -10.38 0.32 11.54
CA LYS A 7 -10.76 -1.08 11.41
C LYS A 7 -10.40 -1.57 10.03
N ASN A 8 -9.57 -2.61 9.93
CA ASN A 8 -9.33 -3.32 8.69
C ASN A 8 -10.10 -4.64 8.66
N ILE A 9 -10.99 -4.79 7.68
CA ILE A 9 -11.69 -6.04 7.38
C ILE A 9 -11.16 -6.72 6.11
N SER A 10 -10.37 -6.01 5.32
CA SER A 10 -9.77 -6.55 4.09
C SER A 10 -8.65 -7.53 4.43
N PRO A 11 -8.57 -8.70 3.76
CA PRO A 11 -7.46 -9.63 3.93
C PRO A 11 -6.16 -9.11 3.30
N SER A 12 -6.15 -7.93 2.67
CA SER A 12 -4.95 -7.34 2.09
C SER A 12 -3.86 -7.04 3.12
N ALA A 13 -4.23 -6.87 4.38
CA ALA A 13 -3.35 -6.67 5.54
C ALA A 13 -3.97 -7.43 6.72
N PRO A 14 -3.29 -7.59 7.87
CA PRO A 14 -3.90 -8.20 9.05
C PRO A 14 -5.25 -7.58 9.37
N ARG A 15 -6.27 -8.42 9.56
CA ARG A 15 -7.61 -7.96 9.92
C ARG A 15 -7.60 -7.60 11.40
N GLY A 16 -8.17 -6.46 11.75
CA GLY A 16 -8.10 -6.00 13.12
C GLY A 16 -8.39 -4.53 13.34
N ILE A 17 -8.12 -4.10 14.57
CA ILE A 17 -8.11 -2.71 14.99
C ILE A 17 -6.66 -2.22 14.98
N TYR A 18 -6.47 -1.09 14.31
CA TYR A 18 -5.23 -0.36 14.25
C TYR A 18 -5.37 0.95 15.02
N MET A 19 -4.31 1.40 15.67
CA MET A 19 -4.22 2.71 16.34
C MET A 19 -3.23 3.59 15.59
N ILE A 20 -3.43 4.90 15.58
CA ILE A 20 -2.38 5.84 15.16
C ILE A 20 -1.11 5.59 15.98
N ALA A 21 0.02 5.47 15.31
CA ALA A 21 1.32 5.32 15.95
C ALA A 21 1.76 6.64 16.61
N PRO A 22 2.35 6.61 17.82
CA PRO A 22 2.85 7.83 18.47
C PRO A 22 3.92 8.56 17.63
N ASN A 23 4.80 7.80 16.98
CA ASN A 23 5.75 8.30 15.98
C ASN A 23 5.14 8.21 14.59
N GLN A 24 5.26 9.27 13.80
CA GLN A 24 4.73 9.35 12.43
C GLN A 24 5.83 9.31 11.36
N ASN A 25 7.10 9.21 11.74
CA ASN A 25 8.17 8.91 10.78
C ASN A 25 7.94 7.50 10.20
N LEU A 26 7.96 7.43 8.87
CA LEU A 26 7.79 6.18 8.13
C LEU A 26 9.13 5.46 8.04
N ASP A 27 9.09 4.15 8.26
CA ASP A 27 10.19 3.22 8.10
C ASP A 27 9.66 1.93 7.44
N TYR A 28 10.57 1.07 6.99
CA TYR A 28 10.23 -0.19 6.36
C TYR A 28 9.37 -1.08 7.26
N GLY A 29 8.32 -1.65 6.68
CA GLY A 29 7.40 -2.55 7.37
C GLY A 29 6.32 -1.84 8.19
N ASP A 30 6.36 -0.52 8.32
CA ASP A 30 5.26 0.23 8.93
C ASP A 30 3.96 0.06 8.16
N PHE A 31 2.86 -0.03 8.90
CA PHE A 31 1.53 0.11 8.32
C PHE A 31 1.09 1.57 8.33
N VAL A 32 0.45 1.99 7.25
CA VAL A 32 -0.16 3.31 7.13
C VAL A 32 -1.59 3.19 6.65
N VAL A 33 -2.40 4.20 6.99
CA VAL A 33 -3.62 4.52 6.27
C VAL A 33 -3.23 5.39 5.11
N VAL A 34 -3.48 4.92 3.89
CA VAL A 34 -3.27 5.67 2.65
C VAL A 34 -4.58 5.80 1.91
N LYS A 35 -4.83 6.98 1.36
CA LYS A 35 -5.98 7.26 0.52
C LYS A 35 -5.73 6.71 -0.88
N LEU A 36 -6.72 6.01 -1.42
CA LEU A 36 -6.68 5.53 -2.79
C LEU A 36 -6.57 6.72 -3.77
N PRO A 37 -5.54 6.81 -4.62
CA PRO A 37 -5.32 7.99 -5.47
C PRO A 37 -6.27 8.11 -6.69
N VAL A 38 -6.98 7.03 -7.04
CA VAL A 38 -7.79 6.91 -8.28
C VAL A 38 -9.11 6.19 -8.02
N ASP A 39 -10.12 6.40 -8.87
CA ASP A 39 -11.34 5.58 -8.81
C ASP A 39 -11.08 4.17 -9.34
N VAL A 40 -11.68 3.15 -8.72
CA VAL A 40 -11.55 1.74 -9.12
C VAL A 40 -12.94 1.10 -9.21
N PRO A 41 -13.67 1.29 -10.33
CA PRO A 41 -15.06 0.86 -10.47
C PRO A 41 -15.27 -0.64 -10.27
N ILE A 42 -14.33 -1.49 -10.71
CA ILE A 42 -14.44 -2.96 -10.57
C ILE A 42 -14.47 -3.42 -9.11
N LEU A 43 -13.93 -2.61 -8.19
CA LEU A 43 -13.95 -2.85 -6.76
C LEU A 43 -15.02 -2.03 -6.03
N ASN A 44 -15.82 -1.22 -6.77
CA ASN A 44 -16.79 -0.28 -6.22
C ASN A 44 -16.19 0.64 -5.13
N VAL A 45 -14.95 1.10 -5.34
CA VAL A 45 -14.27 2.06 -4.46
C VAL A 45 -13.86 3.30 -5.24
N GLN A 46 -14.00 4.45 -4.59
CA GLN A 46 -13.69 5.75 -5.16
C GLN A 46 -12.36 6.29 -4.64
N LYS A 47 -11.78 7.24 -5.36
CA LYS A 47 -10.64 8.03 -4.91
C LYS A 47 -10.89 8.57 -3.49
N GLY A 48 -9.87 8.49 -2.65
CA GLY A 48 -9.94 8.88 -1.24
C GLY A 48 -10.31 7.75 -0.29
N TYR A 49 -10.72 6.58 -0.80
CA TYR A 49 -11.01 5.41 0.05
C TYR A 49 -9.78 5.04 0.91
N PRO A 50 -9.92 4.90 2.24
CA PRO A 50 -8.80 4.61 3.12
C PRO A 50 -8.40 3.14 3.04
N MET A 51 -7.10 2.89 2.88
CA MET A 51 -6.53 1.55 2.78
C MET A 51 -5.39 1.37 3.78
N ILE A 52 -5.31 0.19 4.40
CA ILE A 52 -4.14 -0.19 5.22
C ILE A 52 -3.07 -0.81 4.33
N LYS A 53 -1.90 -0.17 4.29
CA LYS A 53 -0.79 -0.53 3.41
C LYS A 53 0.54 -0.51 4.14
N LYS A 54 1.45 -1.40 3.73
CA LYS A 54 2.75 -1.61 4.35
C LYS A 54 3.85 -0.94 3.53
N VAL A 55 4.66 -0.12 4.18
CA VAL A 55 5.82 0.55 3.57
C VAL A 55 6.86 -0.49 3.19
N GLN A 56 7.25 -0.55 1.91
CA GLN A 56 8.29 -1.47 1.44
C GLN A 56 9.37 -0.80 0.61
N GLY A 57 9.07 0.34 -0.01
CA GLY A 57 10.07 1.18 -0.65
C GLY A 57 9.94 2.64 -0.21
N LEU A 58 11.06 3.22 0.22
CA LEU A 58 11.23 4.62 0.59
C LEU A 58 11.95 5.38 -0.54
N PRO A 59 11.93 6.72 -0.53
CA PRO A 59 12.63 7.51 -1.53
C PRO A 59 14.08 7.10 -1.75
N GLY A 60 14.43 6.90 -3.02
CA GLY A 60 15.76 6.44 -3.45
C GLY A 60 15.86 4.93 -3.66
N ASP A 61 14.90 4.13 -3.17
CA ASP A 61 14.91 2.70 -3.41
C ASP A 61 14.66 2.35 -4.87
N VAL A 62 15.31 1.29 -5.32
CA VAL A 62 15.13 0.71 -6.65
C VAL A 62 14.20 -0.49 -6.54
N TYR A 63 13.18 -0.53 -7.40
CA TYR A 63 12.28 -1.66 -7.54
C TYR A 63 12.10 -2.04 -9.01
N ARG A 64 11.75 -3.29 -9.25
CA ARG A 64 11.53 -3.83 -10.59
C ARG A 64 10.10 -4.28 -10.73
N VAL A 65 9.45 -3.84 -11.81
CA VAL A 65 8.15 -4.34 -12.24
C VAL A 65 8.40 -5.35 -13.37
N GLY A 66 8.01 -6.60 -13.16
CA GLY A 66 7.91 -7.61 -14.19
C GLY A 66 6.46 -7.82 -14.64
N GLU A 67 6.26 -8.79 -15.53
CA GLU A 67 4.91 -9.16 -15.99
C GLU A 67 4.02 -9.63 -14.82
N ASP A 68 4.54 -10.48 -13.93
CA ASP A 68 3.75 -11.14 -12.89
C ASP A 68 4.16 -10.76 -11.46
N ALA A 69 5.06 -9.79 -11.28
CA ALA A 69 5.49 -9.40 -9.94
C ALA A 69 6.13 -8.01 -9.87
N VAL A 70 6.05 -7.42 -8.69
CA VAL A 70 6.92 -6.32 -8.25
C VAL A 70 8.01 -6.87 -7.34
N GLU A 71 9.25 -6.46 -7.55
CA GLU A 71 10.42 -6.91 -6.80
C GLU A 71 11.17 -5.73 -6.18
N ILE A 72 11.49 -5.84 -4.89
CA ILE A 72 12.26 -4.85 -4.14
C ILE A 72 12.97 -5.56 -2.99
N HIS A 73 14.22 -5.18 -2.69
CA HIS A 73 15.01 -5.73 -1.57
C HIS A 73 15.07 -7.27 -1.54
N GLY A 74 15.18 -7.91 -2.71
CA GLY A 74 15.22 -9.37 -2.84
C GLY A 74 13.89 -10.08 -2.57
N ARG A 75 12.80 -9.36 -2.36
CA ARG A 75 11.43 -9.89 -2.19
C ARG A 75 10.64 -9.74 -3.48
N LYS A 76 9.74 -10.69 -3.72
CA LYS A 76 8.85 -10.73 -4.89
C LYS A 76 7.39 -10.70 -4.44
N TYR A 77 6.61 -9.78 -4.97
CA TYR A 77 5.20 -9.59 -4.69
C TYR A 77 4.40 -9.87 -5.95
N LYS A 78 3.64 -10.97 -5.95
CA LYS A 78 2.93 -11.46 -7.14
C LYS A 78 1.81 -10.52 -7.56
N ILE A 79 1.71 -10.27 -8.86
CA ILE A 79 0.61 -9.54 -9.51
C ILE A 79 -0.39 -10.58 -10.01
N TYR A 80 -1.67 -10.41 -9.67
CA TYR A 80 -2.76 -11.16 -10.27
C TYR A 80 -3.49 -10.26 -11.26
N HIS A 81 -3.37 -10.59 -12.54
CA HIS A 81 -3.98 -9.80 -13.61
C HIS A 81 -5.51 -9.91 -13.58
N MET A 82 -6.16 -8.78 -13.34
CA MET A 82 -7.62 -8.68 -13.33
C MET A 82 -8.03 -7.49 -14.18
N ASN A 83 -8.89 -7.74 -15.17
CA ASN A 83 -9.42 -6.71 -16.04
C ASN A 83 -10.14 -5.63 -15.21
N GLY A 84 -9.85 -4.37 -15.51
CA GLY A 84 -10.45 -3.21 -14.84
C GLY A 84 -9.72 -2.71 -13.60
N LEU A 85 -8.67 -3.39 -13.12
CA LEU A 85 -7.75 -2.80 -12.14
C LEU A 85 -6.77 -1.82 -12.83
N PRO A 86 -6.34 -0.75 -12.13
CA PRO A 86 -5.27 0.13 -12.60
C PRO A 86 -4.01 -0.65 -12.99
N GLN A 87 -3.32 -0.15 -14.02
CA GLN A 87 -2.07 -0.70 -14.56
C GLN A 87 -1.03 0.42 -14.66
N ASN A 88 -0.80 1.12 -13.55
CA ASN A 88 0.06 2.31 -13.55
C ASN A 88 1.55 1.92 -13.61
N ASN A 89 1.87 0.68 -13.26
CA ASN A 89 3.22 0.16 -13.32
C ASN A 89 3.61 -0.21 -14.75
N LYS A 90 4.66 0.43 -15.25
CA LYS A 90 5.32 0.01 -16.49
C LYS A 90 6.34 -1.09 -16.17
N ILE A 91 6.45 -2.10 -17.00
CA ILE A 91 7.51 -3.11 -16.85
C ILE A 91 8.87 -2.44 -16.95
N GLY A 92 9.80 -2.79 -16.07
CA GLY A 92 11.14 -2.23 -16.01
C GLY A 92 11.64 -1.97 -14.59
N GLU A 93 12.80 -1.34 -14.50
CA GLU A 93 13.38 -0.86 -13.26
C GLU A 93 12.95 0.59 -13.00
N HIS A 94 12.67 0.90 -11.74
CA HIS A 94 12.13 2.18 -11.29
C HIS A 94 12.78 2.61 -9.98
N ILE A 95 12.71 3.90 -9.69
CA ILE A 95 13.17 4.50 -8.44
C ILE A 95 11.97 5.10 -7.72
N VAL A 96 11.86 4.89 -6.41
CA VAL A 96 10.87 5.58 -5.58
C VAL A 96 11.28 7.04 -5.44
N LEU A 97 10.42 7.96 -5.89
CA LEU A 97 10.73 9.39 -5.89
C LEU A 97 10.60 10.02 -4.49
N LYS A 98 11.20 11.20 -4.32
CA LYS A 98 11.28 11.94 -3.05
C LYS A 98 9.97 12.05 -2.27
N ASP A 99 8.86 12.26 -2.96
CA ASP A 99 7.54 12.51 -2.35
C ASP A 99 6.58 11.33 -2.54
N GLU A 100 7.12 10.14 -2.72
CA GLU A 100 6.36 8.92 -2.98
C GLU A 100 6.83 7.76 -2.11
N ILE A 101 5.97 6.75 -1.97
CA ILE A 101 6.24 5.52 -1.22
C ILE A 101 5.74 4.33 -2.05
N LEU A 102 6.51 3.24 -2.03
CA LEU A 102 6.08 1.96 -2.59
C LEU A 102 5.45 1.11 -1.47
N PHE A 103 4.17 0.78 -1.65
CA PHE A 103 3.37 0.06 -0.68
C PHE A 103 3.06 -1.36 -1.14
N LEU A 104 3.62 -2.38 -0.48
CA LEU A 104 3.38 -3.78 -0.82
C LEU A 104 3.06 -4.58 0.44
N ASN A 105 1.83 -5.07 0.52
CA ASN A 105 1.43 -5.94 1.63
C ASN A 105 1.86 -7.40 1.36
N ASP A 106 2.13 -8.13 2.44
CA ASP A 106 2.62 -9.51 2.37
C ASP A 106 1.64 -10.50 1.68
N PRO A 107 0.29 -10.38 1.82
CA PRO A 107 -0.62 -11.25 1.09
C PRO A 107 -0.54 -11.12 -0.43
N ASP A 108 -0.54 -12.28 -1.10
CA ASP A 108 -0.53 -12.43 -2.56
C ASP A 108 -1.71 -11.73 -3.25
N ILE A 109 -2.88 -11.75 -2.61
CA ILE A 109 -4.08 -11.07 -3.09
C ILE A 109 -4.23 -9.77 -2.31
N SER A 110 -3.53 -8.73 -2.73
CA SER A 110 -3.72 -7.37 -2.21
C SER A 110 -3.65 -6.32 -3.31
N PHE A 111 -4.61 -5.40 -3.26
CA PHE A 111 -4.69 -4.27 -4.18
C PHE A 111 -3.87 -3.09 -3.64
N ASP A 112 -2.64 -2.93 -4.12
CA ASP A 112 -1.68 -1.91 -3.64
C ASP A 112 -0.73 -1.44 -4.77
N SER A 113 0.51 -1.06 -4.45
CA SER A 113 1.50 -0.61 -5.44
C SER A 113 1.84 -1.64 -6.50
N ARG A 114 1.40 -2.90 -6.39
CA ARG A 114 1.36 -3.85 -7.52
C ARG A 114 0.61 -3.32 -8.75
N TYR A 115 -0.44 -2.54 -8.52
CA TYR A 115 -1.35 -2.02 -9.55
C TYR A 115 -1.26 -0.50 -9.66
N LEU A 116 -1.12 0.17 -8.51
CA LEU A 116 -1.18 1.63 -8.39
C LEU A 116 0.16 2.30 -8.69
N GLY A 117 1.27 1.55 -8.61
CA GLY A 117 2.61 2.11 -8.54
C GLY A 117 2.89 2.79 -7.21
N THR A 118 3.93 3.62 -7.19
CA THR A 118 4.24 4.46 -6.04
C THR A 118 3.08 5.43 -5.76
N ILE A 119 2.84 5.73 -4.49
CA ILE A 119 1.75 6.62 -4.04
C ILE A 119 2.36 7.84 -3.37
N SER A 120 1.81 9.02 -3.62
CA SER A 120 2.30 10.26 -3.05
C SER A 120 2.16 10.27 -1.52
N LEU A 121 3.16 10.83 -0.83
CA LEU A 121 3.10 11.11 0.61
C LEU A 121 1.89 11.98 1.00
N LYS A 122 1.34 12.77 0.07
CA LYS A 122 0.14 13.59 0.29
C LYS A 122 -1.12 12.75 0.51
N ASP A 123 -1.14 11.52 0.00
CA ASP A 123 -2.23 10.58 0.18
C ASP A 123 -2.05 9.72 1.44
N VAL A 124 -0.90 9.78 2.11
CA VAL A 124 -0.67 9.10 3.39
C VAL A 124 -1.34 9.90 4.51
N GLU A 125 -2.30 9.27 5.19
CA GLU A 125 -3.04 9.91 6.27
C GLU A 125 -2.29 9.81 7.61
N LYS A 126 -1.96 8.58 8.02
CA LYS A 126 -1.28 8.29 9.29
C LYS A 126 -0.52 6.98 9.25
N LYS A 127 0.61 6.92 9.95
CA LYS A 127 1.22 5.66 10.39
C LYS A 127 0.39 5.06 11.51
N VAL A 128 0.15 3.75 11.44
CA VAL A 128 -0.69 3.01 12.37
C VAL A 128 -0.03 1.70 12.81
N ILE A 129 -0.41 1.23 13.99
CA ILE A 129 0.02 -0.04 14.58
C ILE A 129 -1.19 -0.95 14.79
N LEU A 130 -1.07 -2.23 14.47
CA LEU A 130 -2.09 -3.22 14.81
C LEU A 130 -2.09 -3.42 16.33
N ILE A 131 -3.26 -3.28 16.96
CA ILE A 131 -3.41 -3.45 18.41
C ILE A 131 -4.30 -4.62 18.79
N PHE A 132 -5.14 -5.07 17.88
CA PHE A 132 -6.02 -6.22 18.09
C PHE A 132 -6.28 -6.91 16.76
N SER A 133 -5.90 -8.19 16.65
CA SER A 133 -6.18 -9.04 15.49
C SER A 133 -7.58 -9.64 15.57
N PHE A 134 -8.24 -9.85 14.42
CA PHE A 134 -9.50 -10.59 14.32
C PHE A 134 -9.31 -12.08 14.01
N GLU A 135 -8.07 -12.53 13.92
CA GLU A 135 -7.72 -13.96 13.77
C GLU A 135 -7.85 -14.72 15.10
#